data_AF-A0A2M7C166-F1
#
_entry.id   AF-A0A2M7C166-F1
#
_cell.length_a   1.000
_cell.length_b   1.000
_cell.length_c   1.000
_cell.angle_alpha   90.00
_cell.angle_beta   90.00
_cell.angle_gamma   90.00
#
_symmetry.space_group_name_H-M   'P 1'
#
loop_
_entity.id
_entity.type
_entity.pdbx_description
1 polymer ?
#
loop_
_entity_poly.entity_id
_entity_poly.type
_entity_poly.pdbx_seq_one_letter_code
_entity_poly.pdbx_strand_id
1 'polypeptide(L)'
;GDWVGIQSRAGDTVLRATVTGRVQPGVAYTTFHFPESGANVITTDNSDWATNCPEYKVTAVQLVRVDEPSAWQMRNAREDKLQQRLLAEAAAR
;
A
#
# COMPACT_ATOMS: atom_id res chain seq x y z
N GLY A 1 12.62 -6.76 8.67
CA GLY A 1 13.58 -5.68 8.97
C GLY A 1 12.82 -4.46 9.42
N ASP A 2 13.39 -3.28 9.32
CA ASP A 2 12.79 -2.05 9.85
C ASP A 2 11.50 -1.62 9.13
N TRP A 3 10.75 -0.71 9.76
CA TRP A 3 9.61 -0.06 9.13
C TRP A 3 10.11 1.02 8.15
N VAL A 4 9.56 0.97 6.93
CA VAL A 4 9.91 1.89 5.86
C VAL A 4 8.63 2.46 5.26
N GLY A 5 8.54 3.78 5.27
CA GLY A 5 7.55 4.54 4.52
C GLY A 5 7.92 4.57 3.04
N ILE A 6 6.93 4.33 2.21
CA ILE A 6 7.00 4.32 0.76
C ILE A 6 6.07 5.41 0.27
N GLN A 7 6.65 6.45 -0.31
CA GLN A 7 5.91 7.61 -0.81
C GLN A 7 5.98 7.64 -2.34
N SER A 8 4.84 7.84 -2.99
CA SER A 8 4.74 8.08 -4.42
C SER A 8 3.89 9.32 -4.68
N ARG A 9 3.75 9.71 -5.96
CA ARG A 9 2.82 10.76 -6.36
C ARG A 9 1.34 10.43 -6.07
N ALA A 10 1.01 9.14 -5.99
CA ALA A 10 -0.36 8.65 -5.86
C ALA A 10 -0.79 8.48 -4.40
N GLY A 11 0.17 8.29 -3.49
CA GLY A 11 -0.11 8.14 -2.07
C GLY A 11 1.10 7.62 -1.29
N ASP A 12 0.83 7.16 -0.07
CA ASP A 12 1.86 6.67 0.84
C ASP A 12 1.40 5.43 1.64
N THR A 13 2.35 4.52 1.86
CA THR A 13 2.14 3.34 2.71
C THR A 13 3.40 3.00 3.50
N VAL A 14 3.26 2.21 4.57
CA VAL A 14 4.37 1.75 5.40
C VAL A 14 4.42 0.23 5.41
N LEU A 15 5.60 -0.32 5.09
CA LEU A 15 5.86 -1.76 5.03
C LEU A 15 7.14 -2.14 5.76
N ARG A 16 7.29 -3.43 6.06
CA ARG A 16 8.52 -3.99 6.64
C ARG A 16 9.55 -4.22 5.54
N ALA A 17 10.72 -3.63 5.69
CA ALA A 17 11.82 -3.83 4.75
C ALA A 17 12.53 -5.17 4.97
N THR A 18 12.94 -5.78 3.86
CA THR A 18 13.80 -6.96 3.82
C THR A 18 14.92 -6.70 2.81
N VAL A 19 16.13 -6.45 3.31
CA VAL A 19 17.30 -6.14 2.47
C VAL A 19 17.87 -7.44 1.92
N THR A 20 17.99 -7.53 0.59
CA THR A 20 18.52 -8.73 -0.10
C THR A 20 19.30 -8.32 -1.34
N GLY A 21 20.16 -9.21 -1.83
CA GLY A 21 20.82 -9.05 -3.14
C GLY A 21 20.00 -9.54 -4.34
N ARG A 22 18.70 -9.81 -4.18
CA ARG A 22 17.84 -10.39 -5.24
C ARG A 22 17.36 -9.35 -6.26
N VAL A 23 17.31 -8.09 -5.85
CA VAL A 23 16.87 -6.97 -6.70
C VAL A 23 18.05 -6.07 -7.00
N GLN A 24 18.02 -5.42 -8.17
CA GLN A 24 19.08 -4.50 -8.59
C GLN A 24 19.07 -3.23 -7.71
N PRO A 25 20.23 -2.58 -7.52
CA PRO A 25 20.28 -1.26 -6.87
C PRO A 25 19.32 -0.28 -7.55
N GLY A 26 18.54 0.46 -6.75
CA GLY A 26 17.53 1.39 -7.25
C GLY A 26 16.17 0.75 -7.58
N VAL A 27 16.01 -0.56 -7.42
CA VAL A 27 14.74 -1.28 -7.64
C VAL A 27 14.18 -1.79 -6.31
N ALA A 28 12.88 -1.60 -6.11
CA ALA A 28 12.13 -2.15 -4.99
C ALA A 28 11.11 -3.19 -5.47
N TYR A 29 10.81 -4.15 -4.60
CA TYR A 29 9.79 -5.17 -4.83
C TYR A 29 8.86 -5.25 -3.63
N THR A 30 7.56 -5.34 -3.87
CA THR A 30 6.54 -5.54 -2.85
C THR A 30 5.44 -6.48 -3.35
N THR A 31 4.56 -6.90 -2.44
CA THR A 31 3.39 -7.73 -2.76
C THR A 31 2.13 -7.10 -2.18
N PHE A 32 0.97 -7.45 -2.75
CA PHE A 32 -0.33 -6.86 -2.41
C PHE A 32 -1.30 -7.87 -1.77
N HIS A 33 -0.80 -8.99 -1.24
CA HIS A 33 -1.63 -10.07 -0.71
C HIS A 33 -2.46 -9.67 0.53
N PHE A 34 -1.96 -8.70 1.31
CA PHE A 34 -2.59 -8.27 2.57
C PHE A 34 -3.21 -6.89 2.40
N PRO A 35 -4.52 -6.71 2.61
CA PRO A 35 -5.20 -5.43 2.37
C PRO A 35 -4.68 -4.30 3.27
N GLU A 36 -4.23 -4.61 4.48
CA GLU A 36 -3.67 -3.65 5.46
C GLU A 36 -2.37 -3.01 4.97
N SER A 37 -1.68 -3.67 4.02
CA SER A 37 -0.47 -3.15 3.40
C SER A 37 -0.71 -1.92 2.53
N GLY A 38 -1.92 -1.73 1.99
CA GLY A 38 -2.20 -0.65 1.05
C GLY A 38 -1.25 -0.59 -0.14
N ALA A 39 -0.69 -1.71 -0.59
CA ALA A 39 0.38 -1.71 -1.60
C ALA A 39 -0.03 -1.04 -2.92
N ASN A 40 -1.30 -1.09 -3.29
CA ASN A 40 -1.80 -0.44 -4.51
C ASN A 40 -2.15 1.06 -4.33
N VAL A 41 -2.09 1.59 -3.12
CA VAL A 41 -2.31 3.03 -2.85
C VAL A 41 -1.18 3.88 -3.44
N ILE A 42 0.02 3.31 -3.47
CA ILE A 42 1.18 3.97 -4.07
C ILE A 42 1.22 3.77 -5.59
N THR A 43 0.46 2.82 -6.15
CA THR A 43 0.41 2.55 -7.60
C THR A 43 -0.31 3.70 -8.32
N THR A 44 0.25 4.10 -9.46
CA THR A 44 -0.30 5.22 -10.22
C THR A 44 -1.45 4.84 -11.14
N ASP A 45 -2.10 5.85 -11.73
CA ASP A 45 -3.16 5.76 -12.72
C ASP A 45 -2.65 5.47 -14.15
N ASN A 46 -1.35 5.26 -14.34
CA ASN A 46 -0.79 4.88 -15.63
C ASN A 46 -1.36 3.53 -16.10
N SER A 47 -1.66 3.44 -17.39
CA SER A 47 -2.19 2.23 -18.01
C SER A 47 -1.78 2.10 -19.48
N ASP A 48 -1.86 0.87 -19.99
CA ASP A 48 -1.67 0.57 -21.41
C ASP A 48 -2.78 1.19 -22.28
N TRP A 49 -2.42 1.71 -23.45
CA TRP A 49 -3.33 2.41 -24.36
C TRP A 49 -4.35 1.48 -25.04
N ALA A 50 -4.03 0.21 -25.24
CA ALA A 50 -4.88 -0.72 -25.98
C ALA A 50 -5.96 -1.35 -25.10
N THR A 51 -5.62 -1.67 -23.86
CA THR A 51 -6.47 -2.48 -22.96
C THR A 51 -6.79 -1.80 -21.63
N ASN A 52 -6.18 -0.65 -21.35
CA ASN A 52 -6.25 0.03 -20.06
C ASN A 52 -5.73 -0.84 -18.88
N CYS A 53 -4.84 -1.81 -19.16
CA CYS A 53 -4.19 -2.60 -18.13
C CYS A 53 -3.29 -1.70 -17.25
N PRO A 54 -3.46 -1.66 -15.91
CA PRO A 54 -2.71 -0.74 -15.07
C PRO A 54 -1.23 -1.07 -14.94
N GLU A 55 -0.41 -0.03 -14.77
CA GLU A 55 1.03 -0.13 -14.60
C GLU A 55 1.41 -0.50 -13.14
N TYR A 56 1.22 -1.78 -12.78
CA TYR A 56 1.57 -2.27 -11.43
C TYR A 56 3.06 -2.52 -11.20
N LYS A 57 3.84 -2.64 -12.27
CA LYS A 57 5.25 -3.07 -12.19
C LYS A 57 6.24 -1.91 -12.08
N VAL A 58 5.79 -0.69 -12.38
CA VAL A 58 6.65 0.49 -12.42
C VAL A 58 5.94 1.64 -11.72
N THR A 59 6.55 2.15 -10.66
CA THR A 59 6.12 3.39 -10.01
C THR A 59 7.33 4.01 -9.35
N ALA A 60 7.54 5.31 -9.57
CA ALA A 60 8.57 6.06 -8.88
C ALA A 60 8.18 6.25 -7.40
N VAL A 61 9.08 5.84 -6.50
CA VAL A 61 8.86 5.91 -5.05
C VAL A 61 10.08 6.45 -4.30
N GLN A 62 9.83 7.10 -3.17
CA GLN A 62 10.82 7.45 -2.16
C GLN A 62 10.67 6.52 -0.96
N LEU A 63 11.78 5.96 -0.50
CA LEU A 63 11.83 5.13 0.71
C LEU A 63 12.43 5.93 1.86
N VAL A 64 11.76 5.91 3.02
CA VAL A 64 12.23 6.57 4.26
C VAL A 64 12.02 5.66 5.46
N ARG A 65 12.96 5.63 6.40
CA ARG A 65 12.76 4.90 7.66
C ARG A 65 11.71 5.64 8.50
N VAL A 66 10.77 4.90 9.08
CA VAL A 66 9.67 5.45 9.89
C VAL A 66 9.41 4.53 11.08
N ASP A 67 8.68 5.02 12.09
CA ASP A 67 8.29 4.23 13.27
C ASP A 67 6.76 4.05 13.40
N GLU A 68 5.97 4.73 12.55
CA GLU A 68 4.50 4.73 12.59
C GLU A 68 3.88 4.31 11.24
N PRO A 69 2.66 3.72 11.24
CA PRO A 69 1.91 3.44 10.02
C PRO A 69 1.52 4.71 9.24
N SER A 70 1.19 4.58 7.95
CA SER A 70 0.76 5.72 7.15
C SER A 70 -0.59 6.29 7.61
N ALA A 71 -0.81 7.57 7.32
CA ALA A 71 -2.10 8.20 7.57
C ALA A 71 -3.23 7.48 6.83
N TRP A 72 -2.96 6.99 5.61
CA TRP A 72 -3.90 6.16 4.86
C TRP A 72 -4.22 4.85 5.58
N GLN A 73 -3.21 4.11 6.05
CA GLN A 73 -3.39 2.84 6.77
C GLN A 73 -4.20 3.03 8.06
N MET A 74 -3.92 4.11 8.81
CA MET A 74 -4.67 4.44 10.02
C MET A 74 -6.15 4.76 9.73
N ARG A 75 -6.44 5.49 8.65
CA ARG A 75 -7.83 5.77 8.24
C ARG A 75 -8.55 4.50 7.81
N ASN A 76 -7.93 3.72 6.92
CA ASN A 76 -8.50 2.47 6.41
C ASN A 76 -8.85 1.49 7.54
N ALA A 77 -7.97 1.32 8.53
CA ALA A 77 -8.22 0.46 9.69
C ALA A 77 -9.36 0.97 10.59
N ARG A 78 -9.60 2.29 10.67
CA ARG A 78 -10.74 2.85 11.40
C ARG A 78 -12.04 2.63 10.65
N GLU A 79 -12.02 2.84 9.34
CA GLU A 79 -13.18 2.66 8.46
C GLU A 79 -13.63 1.20 8.41
N ASP A 80 -12.71 0.25 8.28
CA ASP A 80 -13.02 -1.18 8.30
C ASP A 80 -13.71 -1.59 9.62
N LYS A 81 -13.21 -1.15 10.77
CA LYS A 81 -13.85 -1.39 12.08
C LYS A 81 -15.26 -0.81 12.15
N LEU A 82 -15.47 0.39 11.60
CA LEU A 82 -16.79 1.01 11.55
C LEU A 82 -17.74 0.21 10.66
N GLN A 83 -17.28 -0.20 9.48
CA GLN A 83 -18.08 -1.00 8.54
C GLN A 83 -18.50 -2.34 9.16
N GLN A 84 -17.58 -3.04 9.82
CA GLN A 84 -17.88 -4.30 10.50
C GLN A 84 -18.91 -4.11 11.62
N ARG A 85 -18.78 -3.03 12.41
CA ARG A 85 -19.75 -2.69 13.45
C ARG A 85 -21.14 -2.43 12.86
N LEU A 86 -21.22 -1.60 11.83
CA LEU A 86 -22.49 -1.26 11.18
C LEU A 86 -23.14 -2.50 10.55
N LEU A 87 -22.34 -3.39 9.95
CA LEU A 87 -22.82 -4.66 9.41
C LEU A 87 -23.43 -5.55 10.49
N ALA A 88 -22.77 -5.65 11.65
CA ALA A 88 -23.28 -6.42 12.78
C ALA A 88 -24.57 -5.82 13.36
N GLU A 89 -24.65 -4.48 13.50
CA GLU A 89 -25.87 -3.79 13.95
C GLU A 89 -27.03 -3.96 12.96
N ALA A 90 -26.76 -3.96 11.66
CA ALA A 90 -27.76 -4.21 10.62
C ALA A 90 -28.24 -5.66 10.62
N ALA A 91 -27.35 -6.63 10.84
CA ALA A 91 -27.70 -8.05 10.90
C ALA A 91 -28.49 -8.44 12.17
N ALA A 92 -28.42 -7.62 13.22
CA ALA A 92 -29.15 -7.81 14.47
C ALA A 92 -30.57 -7.20 14.47
N ARG A 93 -30.95 -6.49 13.40
CA ARG A 93 -32.30 -5.93 13.20
C ARG A 93 -33.15 -6.89 12.37
#